data_AF-A0A800ADE5-F1
#
_entry.id   AF-A0A800ADE5-F1
#
_cell.length_a   1.000
_cell.length_b   1.000
_cell.length_c   1.000
_cell.angle_alpha   90.00
_cell.angle_beta   90.00
_cell.angle_gamma   90.00
#
_symmetry.space_group_name_H-M   'P 1'
#
loop_
_entity.id
_entity.type
_entity.pdbx_description
1 polymer ?
#
loop_
_entity_poly.entity_id
_entity_poly.type
_entity_poly.pdbx_seq_one_letter_code
_entity_poly.pdbx_strand_id
1 'polypeptide(L)'
;MNRHRISQLVIAIVALHSITLGALNWLFTDQWMMALRMSIPDITFWPRQSGAFLISLGLGYGLGAFVPRYLRASTLIILFSKSVAVVFLFSEYLFRGASLSVLLAGLGDLSMLIVVGALTRWVYQRPANSD
;
A
#
# COMPACT_ATOMS: atom_id res chain seq x y z
N MET A 1 10.43 15.91 16.95
CA MET A 1 10.47 14.48 16.60
C MET A 1 11.42 14.29 15.41
N ASN A 2 12.33 13.30 15.44
CA ASN A 2 13.31 13.07 14.36
C ASN A 2 12.58 12.76 13.03
N ARG A 3 12.93 13.42 11.92
CA ARG A 3 12.28 13.24 10.59
C ARG A 3 12.27 11.76 10.15
N HIS A 4 13.34 11.04 10.48
CA HIS A 4 13.44 9.61 10.22
C HIS A 4 12.42 8.80 11.02
N ARG A 5 12.17 9.14 12.29
CA ARG A 5 11.17 8.44 13.12
C ARG A 5 9.75 8.65 12.60
N ILE A 6 9.43 9.86 12.12
CA ILE A 6 8.13 10.13 11.46
C ILE A 6 7.97 9.24 10.23
N SER A 7 9.00 9.15 9.38
CA SER A 7 8.93 8.30 8.18
C SER A 7 8.83 6.82 8.53
N GLN A 8 9.55 6.35 9.55
CA GLN A 8 9.44 4.98 10.05
C GLN A 8 8.02 4.67 10.55
N LEU A 9 7.40 5.59 11.29
CA LEU A 9 6.03 5.44 11.77
C LEU A 9 5.03 5.34 10.60
N VAL A 10 5.16 6.21 9.61
CA VAL A 10 4.28 6.18 8.43
C VAL A 10 4.46 4.90 7.63
N ILE A 11 5.70 4.46 7.42
CA ILE A 11 5.99 3.17 6.77
C ILE A 11 5.43 2.00 7.59
N ALA A 12 5.50 2.05 8.93
CA ALA A 12 4.90 1.04 9.80
C ALA A 12 3.38 0.98 9.62
N ILE A 13 2.70 2.13 9.50
CA ILE A 13 1.26 2.19 9.27
C ILE A 13 0.92 1.60 7.90
N VAL A 14 1.66 1.94 6.85
CA VAL A 14 1.45 1.37 5.50
C VAL A 14 1.72 -0.13 5.46
N ALA A 15 2.76 -0.59 6.17
CA ALA A 15 3.07 -2.01 6.35
C ALA A 15 1.91 -2.75 7.03
N LEU A 16 1.46 -2.24 8.18
CA LEU A 16 0.35 -2.83 8.93
C LEU A 16 -0.93 -2.85 8.11
N HIS A 17 -1.26 -1.76 7.43
CA HIS A 17 -2.43 -1.71 6.54
C HIS A 17 -2.35 -2.78 5.44
N SER A 18 -1.19 -2.96 4.81
CA SER A 18 -0.99 -3.96 3.75
C SER A 18 -1.10 -5.39 4.29
N ILE A 19 -0.55 -5.66 5.47
CA ILE A 19 -0.67 -6.96 6.14
C ILE A 19 -2.14 -7.24 6.49
N THR A 20 -2.85 -6.28 7.07
CA THR A 20 -4.26 -6.43 7.45
C THR A 20 -5.12 -6.68 6.22
N LEU A 21 -4.99 -5.88 5.17
CA LEU A 21 -5.74 -6.07 3.94
C LEU A 21 -5.40 -7.41 3.27
N GLY A 22 -4.11 -7.79 3.29
CA GLY A 22 -3.67 -9.08 2.78
C GLY A 22 -4.23 -10.26 3.56
N ALA A 23 -4.29 -10.17 4.89
CA ALA A 23 -4.89 -11.19 5.76
C ALA A 23 -6.40 -11.33 5.53
N LEU A 24 -7.11 -10.21 5.35
CA LEU A 24 -8.53 -10.22 5.00
C LEU A 24 -8.76 -10.89 3.64
N ASN A 25 -7.97 -10.53 2.62
CA ASN A 25 -8.07 -11.12 1.29
C ASN A 25 -7.68 -12.60 1.26
N TRP A 26 -6.74 -13.04 2.11
CA TRP A 26 -6.26 -14.42 2.10
C TRP A 26 -7.10 -15.37 2.95
N LEU A 27 -7.42 -14.98 4.19
CA LEU A 27 -8.10 -15.84 5.17
C LEU A 27 -9.62 -15.67 5.16
N PHE A 28 -10.11 -14.48 4.80
CA PHE A 28 -11.52 -14.09 4.90
C PHE A 28 -12.09 -13.59 3.56
N THR A 29 -11.59 -14.13 2.44
CA THR A 29 -11.92 -13.69 1.08
C THR A 29 -13.42 -13.51 0.87
N ASP A 30 -14.22 -14.53 1.20
CA ASP A 30 -15.64 -14.57 0.90
C ASP A 30 -16.41 -13.58 1.80
N GLN A 31 -16.11 -13.58 3.10
CA GLN A 31 -16.73 -12.65 4.06
C GLN A 31 -16.39 -11.20 3.71
N TRP A 32 -15.15 -10.95 3.29
CA TRP A 32 -14.66 -9.64 2.91
C TRP A 32 -15.34 -9.14 1.62
N MET A 33 -15.46 -9.99 0.59
CA MET A 33 -16.17 -9.61 -0.63
C MET A 33 -17.67 -9.41 -0.39
N MET A 34 -18.31 -10.22 0.45
CA MET A 34 -19.69 -9.98 0.88
C MET A 34 -19.85 -8.63 1.57
N ALA A 35 -18.95 -8.28 2.49
CA ALA A 35 -18.98 -6.99 3.19
C ALA A 35 -18.80 -5.80 2.23
N LEU A 36 -17.97 -5.96 1.20
CA LEU A 36 -17.76 -4.95 0.15
C LEU A 36 -18.82 -4.96 -0.95
N ARG A 37 -19.84 -5.83 -0.84
CA ARG A 37 -20.89 -6.05 -1.86
C ARG A 37 -20.33 -6.37 -3.25
N MET A 38 -19.24 -7.14 -3.29
CA MET A 38 -18.62 -7.64 -4.51
C MET A 38 -19.10 -9.06 -4.81
N SER A 39 -19.16 -9.41 -6.10
CA SER A 39 -19.44 -10.79 -6.53
C SER A 39 -18.34 -11.73 -6.05
N ILE A 40 -18.72 -12.86 -5.46
CA ILE A 40 -17.77 -13.91 -5.09
C ILE A 40 -17.42 -14.68 -6.37
N PRO A 41 -16.14 -14.72 -6.79
CA PRO A 41 -15.73 -15.46 -7.96
C PRO A 41 -15.77 -16.96 -7.67
N ASP A 42 -16.13 -17.75 -8.68
CA ASP A 42 -16.13 -19.22 -8.60
C ASP A 42 -14.73 -19.78 -8.25
N ILE A 43 -13.67 -19.04 -8.60
CA ILE A 43 -12.28 -19.36 -8.32
C ILE A 43 -11.69 -18.30 -7.38
N THR A 44 -11.50 -18.66 -6.11
CA THR A 44 -10.94 -17.78 -5.06
C THR A 44 -9.41 -17.70 -5.06
N PHE A 45 -8.73 -18.40 -5.99
CA PHE A 45 -7.26 -18.41 -6.09
C PHE A 45 -6.68 -17.00 -6.23
N TRP A 46 -7.19 -16.17 -7.15
CA TRP A 46 -6.65 -14.84 -7.42
C TRP A 46 -6.77 -13.86 -6.23
N PRO A 47 -7.94 -13.73 -5.57
CA PRO A 47 -8.04 -12.95 -4.34
C PRO A 47 -7.13 -13.44 -3.21
N ARG A 48 -6.99 -14.76 -3.04
CA ARG A 48 -6.12 -15.32 -2.00
C ARG A 48 -4.64 -15.10 -2.30
N GLN A 49 -4.25 -15.25 -3.56
CA GLN A 49 -2.89 -14.97 -4.02
C GLN A 49 -2.53 -13.49 -3.84
N SER A 50 -3.45 -12.58 -4.17
CA SER A 50 -3.24 -11.15 -3.93
C SER A 50 -3.13 -10.83 -2.44
N GLY A 51 -3.88 -11.53 -1.59
CA GLY A 51 -3.76 -11.46 -0.13
C GLY A 51 -2.38 -11.86 0.39
N ALA A 52 -1.87 -13.02 -0.06
CA ALA A 52 -0.53 -13.48 0.27
C ALA A 52 0.55 -12.47 -0.20
N PHE A 53 0.41 -11.93 -1.41
CA PHE A 53 1.32 -10.93 -1.95
C PHE A 53 1.32 -9.63 -1.14
N LEU A 54 0.16 -9.14 -0.71
CA LEU A 54 0.02 -7.97 0.15
C LEU A 54 0.71 -8.16 1.51
N ILE A 55 0.63 -9.36 2.08
CA ILE A 55 1.35 -9.69 3.32
C ILE A 55 2.85 -9.66 3.07
N SER A 56 3.35 -10.30 2.01
CA SER A 56 4.78 -10.29 1.68
C SER A 56 5.31 -8.87 1.47
N LEU A 57 4.55 -8.01 0.77
CA LEU A 57 4.87 -6.60 0.60
C LEU A 57 4.86 -5.85 1.94
N GLY A 58 3.84 -6.06 2.77
CA GLY A 58 3.74 -5.45 4.09
C GLY A 58 4.91 -5.81 5.01
N LEU A 59 5.38 -7.05 4.96
CA LEU A 59 6.61 -7.47 5.67
C LEU A 59 7.85 -6.76 5.10
N GLY A 60 7.98 -6.65 3.78
CA GLY A 60 9.06 -5.90 3.12
C GLY A 60 9.06 -4.39 3.46
N TYR A 61 7.88 -3.79 3.60
CA TYR A 61 7.72 -2.42 4.08
C TYR A 61 8.16 -2.29 5.55
N GLY A 62 7.73 -3.25 6.37
CA GLY A 62 8.03 -3.31 7.80
C GLY A 62 9.52 -3.30 8.10
N LEU A 63 10.36 -3.90 7.24
CA LEU A 63 11.82 -3.87 7.42
C LEU A 63 12.37 -2.44 7.55
N GLY A 64 11.89 -1.50 6.73
CA GLY A 64 12.31 -0.09 6.80
C GLY A 64 11.73 0.67 7.99
N ALA A 65 10.60 0.21 8.54
CA ALA A 65 10.04 0.75 9.77
C ALA A 65 10.91 0.39 10.99
N PHE A 66 11.33 -0.87 11.11
CA PHE A 66 12.09 -1.35 12.27
C PHE A 66 13.61 -1.16 12.13
N VAL A 67 14.15 -1.25 10.93
CA VAL A 67 15.59 -1.19 10.67
C VAL A 67 15.90 0.01 9.77
N PRO A 68 16.47 1.11 10.31
CA PRO A 68 16.70 2.36 9.58
C PRO A 68 17.51 2.20 8.28
N ARG A 69 18.40 1.19 8.21
CA ARG A 69 19.20 0.89 7.03
C ARG A 69 18.34 0.55 5.80
N TYR A 70 17.16 -0.04 5.99
CA TYR A 70 16.26 -0.43 4.90
C TYR A 70 15.21 0.63 4.57
N LEU A 71 15.19 1.77 5.27
CA LEU A 71 14.18 2.82 5.10
C LEU A 71 14.02 3.23 3.63
N ARG A 72 15.13 3.53 2.94
CA ARG A 72 15.11 3.95 1.53
C ARG A 72 14.56 2.86 0.62
N ALA A 73 14.95 1.61 0.84
CA ALA A 73 14.50 0.48 0.02
C ALA A 73 13.00 0.25 0.23
N SER A 74 12.53 0.18 1.48
CA SER A 74 11.09 0.02 1.79
C SER A 74 10.26 1.17 1.21
N THR A 75 10.73 2.42 1.31
CA THR A 75 10.08 3.56 0.67
C THR A 75 9.94 3.38 -0.83
N LEU A 76 11.02 2.99 -1.54
CA LEU A 76 10.97 2.79 -2.99
C LEU A 76 9.99 1.69 -3.39
N ILE A 77 9.97 0.57 -2.65
CA ILE A 77 9.02 -0.50 -2.91
C ILE A 77 7.58 -0.01 -2.68
N ILE A 78 7.31 0.76 -1.61
CA ILE A 78 5.98 1.36 -1.38
C ILE A 78 5.58 2.29 -2.52
N LEU A 79 6.47 3.20 -2.93
CA LEU A 79 6.17 4.15 -4.01
C LEU A 79 5.85 3.41 -5.32
N PHE A 80 6.66 2.40 -5.66
CA PHE A 80 6.45 1.59 -6.86
C PHE A 80 5.13 0.82 -6.79
N SER A 81 4.90 0.05 -5.72
CA SER A 81 3.71 -0.80 -5.59
C SER A 81 2.42 0.01 -5.52
N LYS A 82 2.41 1.14 -4.79
CA LYS A 82 1.24 2.02 -4.70
C LYS A 82 0.97 2.72 -6.03
N SER A 83 2.00 3.08 -6.79
CA SER A 83 1.81 3.64 -8.14
C SER A 83 1.13 2.62 -9.07
N VAL A 84 1.60 1.36 -9.06
CA VAL A 84 1.00 0.28 -9.85
C VAL A 84 -0.44 0.03 -9.40
N ALA A 85 -0.71 -0.02 -8.10
CA ALA A 85 -2.04 -0.23 -7.55
C ALA A 85 -3.02 0.89 -7.94
N VAL A 86 -2.60 2.16 -7.86
CA VAL A 86 -3.40 3.31 -8.30
C VAL A 86 -3.74 3.19 -9.79
N VAL A 87 -2.75 2.96 -10.65
CA VAL A 87 -2.99 2.81 -12.09
C VAL A 87 -3.96 1.66 -12.36
N PHE A 88 -3.76 0.52 -11.71
CA PHE A 88 -4.62 -0.66 -11.88
C PHE A 88 -6.06 -0.39 -11.41
N LEU A 89 -6.26 0.11 -10.19
CA LEU A 89 -7.59 0.32 -9.60
C LEU A 89 -8.38 1.40 -10.33
N PHE A 90 -7.73 2.49 -10.74
CA PHE A 90 -8.39 3.52 -11.55
C PHE A 90 -8.73 3.00 -12.94
N SER A 91 -7.85 2.21 -13.57
CA SER A 91 -8.14 1.60 -14.87
C SER A 91 -9.31 0.63 -14.78
N GLU A 92 -9.37 -0.19 -13.73
CA GLU A 92 -10.45 -1.14 -13.49
C GLU A 92 -11.80 -0.41 -13.29
N TYR A 93 -11.80 0.67 -12.51
CA TYR A 93 -13.00 1.49 -12.32
C TYR A 93 -13.45 2.19 -13.61
N LEU A 94 -12.53 2.88 -14.30
CA LEU A 94 -12.87 3.71 -15.46
C LEU A 94 -13.20 2.91 -16.72
N PHE A 95 -12.49 1.81 -16.98
CA PHE A 95 -12.62 1.05 -18.22
C PHE A 95 -13.47 -0.21 -18.10
N ARG A 96 -13.60 -0.78 -16.89
CA ARG A 96 -14.38 -2.01 -16.67
C ARG A 96 -15.65 -1.80 -15.84
N GLY A 97 -15.94 -0.55 -15.45
CA GLY A 97 -17.16 -0.21 -14.72
C GLY A 97 -17.24 -0.88 -13.34
N ALA A 98 -16.09 -1.05 -12.68
CA ALA A 98 -16.02 -1.70 -11.38
C ALA A 98 -16.78 -0.92 -10.29
N SER A 99 -17.01 -1.56 -9.14
CA SER A 99 -17.77 -0.97 -8.05
C SER A 99 -17.08 0.26 -7.45
N LEU A 100 -17.86 1.12 -6.78
CA LEU A 100 -17.35 2.29 -6.04
C LEU A 100 -16.25 1.89 -5.03
N SER A 101 -16.34 0.70 -4.45
CA SER A 101 -15.34 0.16 -3.52
C SER A 101 -13.94 0.08 -4.16
N VAL A 102 -13.85 -0.20 -5.47
CA VAL A 102 -12.57 -0.22 -6.22
C VAL A 102 -12.00 1.19 -6.37
N LEU A 103 -12.84 2.18 -6.67
CA LEU A 103 -12.43 3.59 -6.72
C LEU A 103 -11.91 4.07 -5.35
N LEU A 104 -12.65 3.76 -4.27
CA LEU A 104 -12.27 4.15 -2.92
C LEU A 104 -10.95 3.49 -2.49
N ALA A 105 -10.72 2.23 -2.87
CA ALA A 105 -9.43 1.57 -2.68
C ALA A 105 -8.31 2.30 -3.43
N GLY A 106 -8.55 2.69 -4.69
CA GLY A 106 -7.59 3.46 -5.49
C GLY A 106 -7.26 4.82 -4.88
N LEU A 107 -8.24 5.53 -4.36
CA LEU A 107 -8.04 6.79 -3.61
C LEU A 107 -7.25 6.58 -2.32
N GLY A 108 -7.51 5.47 -1.62
CA GLY A 108 -6.72 5.06 -0.46
C GLY A 108 -5.24 4.88 -0.81
N ASP A 109 -4.94 4.13 -1.87
CA ASP A 109 -3.56 3.92 -2.32
C ASP A 109 -2.90 5.21 -2.83
N LEU A 110 -3.65 6.07 -3.53
CA LEU A 110 -3.17 7.38 -3.96
C LEU A 110 -2.81 8.27 -2.77
N SER A 111 -3.63 8.27 -1.72
CA SER A 111 -3.35 9.04 -0.50
C SER A 111 -2.06 8.57 0.18
N MET A 112 -1.83 7.25 0.28
CA MET A 112 -0.59 6.70 0.83
C MET A 112 0.61 7.06 -0.04
N LEU A 113 0.46 6.99 -1.36
CA LEU A 113 1.50 7.37 -2.31
C LEU A 113 1.93 8.84 -2.13
N ILE A 114 0.96 9.76 -2.02
CA ILE A 114 1.21 11.19 -1.83
C ILE A 114 1.90 11.43 -0.48
N VAL A 115 1.40 10.83 0.61
CA VAL A 115 1.97 10.99 1.96
C VAL A 115 3.41 10.48 2.02
N VAL A 116 3.66 9.27 1.52
CA VAL A 116 5.00 8.68 1.50
C VAL A 116 5.93 9.47 0.58
N GLY A 117 5.46 9.91 -0.59
CA GLY A 117 6.23 10.74 -1.52
C GLY A 117 6.64 12.09 -0.91
N ALA A 118 5.70 12.79 -0.27
CA ALA A 118 5.96 14.06 0.40
C ALA A 118 6.97 13.91 1.56
N LEU A 119 6.82 12.86 2.38
CA LEU A 119 7.77 12.57 3.47
C LEU A 119 9.15 12.19 2.97
N THR A 120 9.22 11.41 1.89
CA THR A 120 10.48 11.06 1.23
C THR A 120 11.20 12.33 0.78
N ARG A 121 10.48 13.24 0.13
CA ARG A 121 11.04 14.54 -0.27
C ARG A 121 11.51 15.34 0.95
N TRP A 122 10.74 15.39 2.02
CA TRP A 122 11.10 16.12 3.24
C TRP A 122 12.31 15.56 4.01
N VAL A 123 12.50 14.23 3.98
CA VAL A 123 13.63 13.56 4.62
C VAL A 123 14.89 13.64 3.77
N TYR A 124 14.78 13.51 2.44
CA TYR A 124 15.93 13.37 1.56
C TYR A 124 16.31 14.64 0.78
N GLN A 125 15.53 15.72 0.86
CA GLN A 125 15.99 17.03 0.39
C GLN A 125 17.15 17.50 1.28
N ARG A 126 18.37 17.49 0.71
CA ARG A 126 19.51 18.23 1.28
C ARG A 126 19.14 19.72 1.30
N PRO A 127 19.52 20.47 2.35
CA PRO A 127 19.42 21.93 2.29
C PRO A 127 20.23 22.39 1.07
N ALA A 128 19.60 23.15 0.18
CA ALA A 128 20.20 23.63 -1.06
C ALA A 128 21.26 24.74 -0.86
N ASN A 129 21.63 25.04 0.40
CA ASN A 129 22.50 26.15 0.77
C ASN A 129 23.61 25.68 1.71
N SER A 130 24.57 24.92 1.19
CA SER A 130 25.83 24.66 1.90
C SER A 130 27.02 24.65 0.94
N ASP A 131 27.03 25.61 0.01
CA ASP A 131 28.20 26.09 -0.71
C ASP A 131 28.15 27.63 -0.72
#